data_AF-R1D3U1-F1
#
_entry.id   AF-R1D3U1-F1
#
_cell.length_a   1.000
_cell.length_b   1.000
_cell.length_c   1.000
_cell.angle_alpha   90.00
_cell.angle_beta   90.00
_cell.angle_gamma   90.00
#
_symmetry.space_group_name_H-M   'P 1'
#
loop_
_entity.id
_entity.type
_entity.pdbx_description
1 polymer ?
#
loop_
_entity_poly.entity_id
_entity_poly.type
_entity_poly.pdbx_seq_one_letter_code
_entity_poly.pdbx_strand_id
1 'polypeptide(L)'
;MALNASHHHAPPPPAMVPMTDSTPTLYPLLLTVACTIVMSFGRARSASLLMVLGGPAIVHSIWLGVPGEFWAHVLFGVVCVTAGAVAGRTGQLVSVPAWQGGTASLIFVGLIIGEYATVGFGNLKYVAHVLIYVSCLLLTLSATAEDMCERCCGLLAWRLVRIRVRLARVLIDPSCLASIGIIFMAHRHDPSDIAIMFHRVQSALLLSLALVVGSTAAAGAQPAAAAAGPGLHTLHVFCWVLNGFWLLGMAVLLYLWRGRRGIHHTLYAGSDAGEAATLYFALTLLASATAAAALTGAGRKELQAASQPELGCRAIGRDDTMAPLTGGAEGGES
;
A
#
# COMPACT_ATOMS: atom_id res chain seq x y z
N MET A 1 51.53 -14.72 -42.58
CA MET A 1 50.83 -15.53 -41.55
C MET A 1 49.52 -14.85 -41.23
N ALA A 2 48.42 -15.34 -41.82
CA ALA A 2 47.08 -14.85 -41.55
C ALA A 2 46.46 -15.69 -40.41
N LEU A 3 45.97 -15.03 -39.36
CA LEU A 3 45.23 -15.67 -38.28
C LEU A 3 43.74 -15.70 -38.65
N ASN A 4 43.23 -16.92 -38.74
CA ASN A 4 41.86 -17.29 -39.07
C ASN A 4 40.97 -17.04 -37.84
N ALA A 5 40.13 -16.02 -37.87
CA ALA A 5 39.11 -15.80 -36.84
C ALA A 5 37.83 -16.55 -37.25
N SER A 6 37.56 -17.67 -36.59
CA SER A 6 36.32 -18.44 -36.78
C SER A 6 35.13 -17.65 -36.25
N HIS A 7 34.28 -17.18 -37.17
CA HIS A 7 32.94 -16.69 -36.85
C HIS A 7 32.10 -17.87 -36.33
N HIS A 8 32.00 -18.01 -35.01
CA HIS A 8 30.93 -18.80 -34.40
C HIS A 8 29.62 -18.03 -34.59
N HIS A 9 28.86 -18.42 -35.62
CA HIS A 9 27.46 -18.05 -35.72
C HIS A 9 26.72 -18.60 -34.50
N ALA A 10 26.29 -17.70 -33.62
CA ALA A 10 25.29 -18.04 -32.62
C ALA A 10 24.06 -18.61 -33.35
N PRO A 11 23.46 -19.71 -32.87
CA PRO A 11 22.26 -20.24 -33.49
C PRO A 11 21.17 -19.15 -33.53
N PRO A 12 20.38 -19.08 -34.61
CA PRO A 12 19.27 -18.14 -34.66
C PRO A 12 18.35 -18.38 -33.46
N PRO A 13 17.78 -17.31 -32.86
CA PRO A 13 16.85 -17.47 -31.76
C PRO A 13 15.73 -18.42 -32.21
N PRO A 14 15.28 -19.33 -31.32
CA PRO A 14 14.24 -20.29 -31.67
C PRO A 14 13.01 -19.53 -32.18
N ALA A 15 12.46 -20.01 -33.31
CA ALA A 15 11.25 -19.45 -33.89
C ALA A 15 10.15 -19.42 -32.82
N MET A 16 9.63 -18.21 -32.54
CA MET A 16 8.54 -18.03 -31.60
C MET A 16 7.31 -18.76 -32.13
N VAL A 17 6.97 -19.88 -31.49
CA VAL A 17 5.67 -20.53 -31.66
C VAL A 17 4.60 -19.52 -31.20
N PRO A 18 3.58 -19.22 -32.02
CA PRO A 18 2.44 -18.44 -31.57
C PRO A 18 1.67 -19.32 -30.58
N MET A 19 1.95 -19.17 -29.28
CA MET A 19 1.07 -19.71 -28.26
C MET A 19 -0.21 -18.88 -28.27
N THR A 20 -1.35 -19.56 -28.24
CA THR A 20 -2.66 -18.95 -28.14
C THR A 20 -2.82 -18.27 -26.77
N ASP A 21 -2.45 -16.99 -26.72
CA ASP A 21 -2.20 -16.07 -25.59
C ASP A 21 -3.38 -15.75 -24.63
N SER A 22 -4.18 -16.73 -24.19
CA SER A 22 -5.33 -16.45 -23.29
C SER A 22 -5.20 -16.98 -21.87
N THR A 23 -4.41 -18.02 -21.63
CA THR A 23 -4.22 -18.65 -20.30
C THR A 23 -3.28 -17.93 -19.32
N PRO A 24 -2.23 -17.17 -19.72
CA PRO A 24 -1.33 -16.54 -18.75
C PRO A 24 -1.91 -15.25 -18.10
N THR A 25 -3.12 -14.81 -18.47
CA THR A 25 -3.64 -13.45 -18.20
C THR A 25 -4.66 -13.37 -17.06
N LEU A 26 -5.50 -14.40 -16.92
CA LEU A 26 -6.54 -14.47 -15.91
C LEU A 26 -5.94 -14.58 -14.50
N TYR A 27 -4.85 -15.33 -14.34
CA TYR A 27 -4.27 -15.58 -13.03
C TYR A 27 -3.60 -14.36 -12.40
N PRO A 28 -2.74 -13.57 -13.09
CA PRO A 28 -2.21 -12.32 -12.54
C PRO A 28 -3.30 -11.29 -12.22
N LEU A 29 -4.35 -11.22 -13.04
CA LEU A 29 -5.50 -10.36 -12.81
C LEU A 29 -6.29 -10.77 -11.56
N LEU A 30 -6.62 -12.06 -11.44
CA LEU A 30 -7.32 -12.63 -10.27
C LEU A 30 -6.48 -12.47 -9.00
N LEU A 31 -5.16 -12.65 -9.08
CA LEU A 31 -4.26 -12.40 -7.94
C LEU A 31 -4.26 -10.92 -7.56
N THR A 32 -4.22 -10.00 -8.52
CA THR A 32 -4.28 -8.55 -8.25
C THR A 32 -5.57 -8.16 -7.55
N VAL A 33 -6.71 -8.69 -8.01
CA VAL A 33 -8.02 -8.49 -7.38
C VAL A 33 -8.05 -9.10 -5.97
N ALA A 34 -7.56 -10.33 -5.81
CA ALA A 34 -7.50 -11.00 -4.51
C ALA A 34 -6.59 -10.26 -3.52
N CYS A 35 -5.39 -9.84 -3.93
CA CYS A 35 -4.47 -9.01 -3.14
C CYS A 35 -5.17 -7.75 -2.66
N THR A 36 -5.84 -7.04 -3.57
CA THR A 36 -6.49 -5.77 -3.27
C THR A 36 -7.63 -5.96 -2.29
N ILE A 37 -8.53 -6.94 -2.50
CA ILE A 37 -9.66 -7.20 -1.61
C ILE A 37 -9.16 -7.64 -0.22
N VAL A 38 -8.26 -8.62 -0.16
CA VAL A 38 -7.81 -9.19 1.11
C VAL A 38 -6.98 -8.20 1.91
N MET A 39 -6.17 -7.35 1.28
CA MET A 39 -5.38 -6.36 2.02
C MET A 39 -6.21 -5.13 2.43
N SER A 40 -7.25 -4.79 1.67
CA SER A 40 -8.14 -3.67 1.99
C SER A 40 -9.16 -4.01 3.09
N PHE A 41 -9.65 -5.25 3.12
CA PHE A 41 -10.76 -5.67 3.99
C PHE A 41 -10.42 -6.85 4.92
N GLY A 42 -9.28 -7.51 4.74
CA GLY A 42 -8.88 -8.66 5.55
C GLY A 42 -8.16 -8.27 6.84
N ARG A 43 -8.15 -9.20 7.80
CA ARG A 43 -7.36 -9.08 9.04
C ARG A 43 -5.88 -9.34 8.74
N ALA A 44 -4.97 -8.91 9.61
CA ALA A 44 -3.51 -9.05 9.43
C ALA A 44 -3.02 -10.48 9.06
N ARG A 45 -3.74 -11.54 9.50
CA ARG A 45 -3.45 -12.94 9.14
C ARG A 45 -3.69 -13.26 7.66
N SER A 46 -4.64 -12.59 7.03
CA SER A 46 -4.99 -12.79 5.62
C SER A 46 -3.92 -12.21 4.68
N ALA A 47 -3.24 -11.13 5.10
CA ALA A 47 -2.11 -10.55 4.37
C ALA A 47 -0.89 -11.49 4.33
N SER A 48 -0.57 -12.15 5.45
CA SER A 48 0.53 -13.13 5.52
C SER A 48 0.26 -14.35 4.65
N LEU A 49 -0.99 -14.86 4.64
CA LEU A 49 -1.40 -15.96 3.77
C LEU A 49 -1.21 -15.59 2.29
N LEU A 50 -1.50 -14.35 1.94
CA LEU A 50 -1.41 -13.84 0.57
C LEU A 50 0.03 -13.63 0.11
N MET A 51 0.95 -13.26 1.01
CA MET A 51 2.38 -13.26 0.70
C MET A 51 2.92 -14.67 0.43
N VAL A 52 2.50 -15.66 1.22
CA VAL A 52 2.95 -17.06 1.08
C VAL A 52 2.39 -17.71 -0.19
N LEU A 53 1.11 -17.50 -0.50
CA LEU A 53 0.46 -18.07 -1.69
C LEU A 53 0.71 -17.25 -2.96
N GLY A 54 0.89 -15.93 -2.83
CA GLY A 54 1.15 -15.02 -3.94
C GLY A 54 2.61 -15.04 -4.41
N GLY A 55 3.57 -15.41 -3.56
CA GLY A 55 4.98 -15.51 -3.96
C GLY A 55 5.21 -16.45 -5.16
N PRO A 56 4.80 -17.73 -5.08
CA PRO A 56 4.90 -18.67 -6.21
C PRO A 56 4.15 -18.19 -7.46
N ALA A 57 3.03 -17.49 -7.27
CA ALA A 57 2.24 -16.90 -8.35
C ALA A 57 3.03 -15.85 -9.15
N ILE A 58 3.69 -14.96 -8.41
CA ILE A 58 4.53 -13.89 -8.95
C ILE A 58 5.70 -14.52 -9.69
N VAL A 59 6.41 -15.46 -9.06
CA VAL A 59 7.55 -16.16 -9.70
C VAL A 59 7.12 -16.86 -10.99
N HIS A 60 6.01 -17.59 -10.97
CA HIS A 60 5.50 -18.28 -12.15
C HIS A 60 5.12 -17.30 -13.28
N SER A 61 4.46 -16.19 -12.96
CA SER A 61 4.10 -15.20 -13.97
C SER A 61 5.30 -14.47 -14.59
N ILE A 62 6.36 -14.23 -13.81
CA ILE A 62 7.63 -13.70 -14.32
C ILE A 62 8.25 -14.71 -15.29
N TRP A 63 8.21 -16.00 -14.94
CA TRP A 63 8.65 -17.06 -15.83
C TRP A 63 7.85 -17.13 -17.14
N LEU A 64 6.56 -16.82 -17.09
CA LEU A 64 5.69 -16.65 -18.27
C LEU A 64 5.94 -15.35 -19.05
N GLY A 65 6.89 -14.52 -18.62
CA GLY A 65 7.32 -13.31 -19.31
C GLY A 65 6.53 -12.05 -18.96
N VAL A 66 5.73 -12.06 -17.89
CA VAL A 66 5.13 -10.83 -17.34
C VAL A 66 6.26 -9.93 -16.83
N PRO A 67 6.33 -8.66 -17.26
CA PRO A 67 7.40 -7.74 -16.89
C PRO A 67 7.42 -7.51 -15.37
N GLY A 68 8.62 -7.37 -14.79
CA GLY A 68 8.77 -7.08 -13.36
C GLY A 68 8.10 -5.76 -12.95
N GLU A 69 7.99 -4.82 -13.89
CA GLU A 69 7.25 -3.57 -13.76
C GLU A 69 5.79 -3.83 -13.37
N PHE A 70 5.12 -4.85 -13.91
CA PHE A 70 3.74 -5.21 -13.51
C PHE A 70 3.64 -5.42 -12.00
N TRP A 71 4.51 -6.26 -11.46
CA TRP A 71 4.49 -6.63 -10.05
C TRP A 71 4.90 -5.50 -9.14
N ALA A 72 5.85 -4.67 -9.56
CA ALA A 72 6.20 -3.46 -8.82
C ALA A 72 4.94 -2.58 -8.62
N HIS A 73 4.22 -2.28 -9.71
CA HIS A 73 3.01 -1.46 -9.66
C HIS A 73 1.89 -2.13 -8.84
N VAL A 74 1.67 -3.44 -8.98
CA VAL A 74 0.68 -4.17 -8.17
C VAL A 74 1.02 -4.10 -6.69
N LEU A 75 2.26 -4.38 -6.31
CA LEU A 75 2.68 -4.39 -4.90
C LEU A 75 2.55 -3.00 -4.28
N PHE A 76 3.06 -1.96 -4.93
CA PHE A 76 2.93 -0.58 -4.44
C PHE A 76 1.46 -0.13 -4.42
N GLY A 77 0.67 -0.51 -5.42
CA GLY A 77 -0.75 -0.22 -5.50
C GLY A 77 -1.52 -0.81 -4.31
N VAL A 78 -1.32 -2.09 -4.03
CA VAL A 78 -1.93 -2.79 -2.90
C VAL A 78 -1.51 -2.18 -1.56
N VAL A 79 -0.23 -1.84 -1.39
CA VAL A 79 0.26 -1.15 -0.18
C VAL A 79 -0.46 0.18 0.01
N CYS A 80 -0.63 0.98 -1.04
CA CYS A 80 -1.32 2.25 -0.97
C CYS A 80 -2.80 2.10 -0.59
N VAL A 81 -3.53 1.14 -1.17
CA VAL A 81 -4.93 0.90 -0.77
C VAL A 81 -5.03 0.43 0.69
N THR A 82 -4.09 -0.42 1.12
CA THR A 82 -4.01 -0.89 2.52
C THR A 82 -3.74 0.26 3.49
N ALA A 83 -2.81 1.14 3.15
CA ALA A 83 -2.51 2.36 3.88
C ALA A 83 -3.76 3.24 3.99
N GLY A 84 -4.53 3.38 2.91
CA GLY A 84 -5.82 4.07 2.90
C GLY A 84 -6.85 3.43 3.84
N ALA A 85 -6.95 2.10 3.88
CA ALA A 85 -7.83 1.38 4.80
C ALA A 85 -7.41 1.54 6.26
N VAL A 86 -6.10 1.50 6.55
CA VAL A 86 -5.54 1.76 7.89
C VAL A 86 -5.86 3.19 8.31
N ALA A 87 -5.56 4.17 7.47
CA ALA A 87 -5.89 5.57 7.71
C ALA A 87 -7.40 5.74 7.93
N GLY A 88 -8.25 5.03 7.17
CA GLY A 88 -9.71 5.04 7.29
C GLY A 88 -10.21 4.61 8.67
N ARG A 89 -9.61 3.55 9.23
CA ARG A 89 -9.96 3.03 10.57
C ARG A 89 -9.42 3.91 11.70
N THR A 90 -8.19 4.39 11.58
CA THR A 90 -7.50 5.06 12.71
C THR A 90 -7.72 6.57 12.73
N GLY A 91 -7.97 7.21 11.58
CA GLY A 91 -7.96 8.66 11.45
C GLY A 91 -6.58 9.28 11.67
N GLN A 92 -5.51 8.48 11.65
CA GLN A 92 -4.15 8.88 11.98
C GLN A 92 -3.19 8.58 10.82
N LEU A 93 -1.94 9.02 10.97
CA LEU A 93 -0.83 8.56 10.14
C LEU A 93 -0.75 7.03 10.15
N VAL A 94 -0.38 6.47 8.99
CA VAL A 94 -0.23 5.03 8.82
C VAL A 94 0.92 4.54 9.72
N SER A 95 0.67 3.53 10.53
CA SER A 95 1.68 2.84 11.33
C SER A 95 1.68 1.36 11.02
N VAL A 96 2.84 0.72 11.16
CA VAL A 96 3.02 -0.72 10.91
C VAL A 96 3.68 -1.40 12.12
N PRO A 97 3.31 -2.65 12.43
CA PRO A 97 3.98 -3.42 13.48
C PRO A 97 5.47 -3.63 13.20
N ALA A 98 6.28 -3.69 14.27
CA ALA A 98 7.73 -3.87 14.28
C ALA A 98 8.20 -5.03 13.39
N TRP A 99 7.51 -6.16 13.45
CA TRP A 99 7.88 -7.33 12.65
C TRP A 99 7.64 -7.10 11.15
N GLN A 100 6.55 -6.45 10.76
CA GLN A 100 6.26 -6.12 9.34
C GLN A 100 7.27 -5.10 8.82
N GLY A 101 7.53 -4.06 9.62
CA GLY A 101 8.52 -3.04 9.31
C GLY A 101 9.93 -3.61 9.18
N GLY A 102 10.33 -4.50 10.09
CA GLY A 102 11.61 -5.19 10.05
C GLY A 102 11.77 -6.06 8.80
N THR A 103 10.77 -6.89 8.48
CA THR A 103 10.80 -7.72 7.27
C THR A 103 10.84 -6.86 5.99
N ALA A 104 10.01 -5.83 5.89
CA ALA A 104 10.02 -4.91 4.75
C ALA A 104 11.35 -4.16 4.61
N SER A 105 11.97 -3.76 5.73
CA SER A 105 13.28 -3.10 5.73
C SER A 105 14.37 -4.01 5.17
N LEU A 106 14.37 -5.30 5.55
CA LEU A 106 15.31 -6.29 5.01
C LEU A 106 15.12 -6.48 3.49
N ILE A 107 13.88 -6.46 3.01
CA ILE A 107 13.58 -6.54 1.57
C ILE A 107 14.17 -5.34 0.84
N PHE A 108 13.97 -4.11 1.31
CA PHE A 108 14.54 -2.92 0.65
C PHE A 108 16.07 -2.90 0.67
N VAL A 109 16.69 -3.33 1.77
CA VAL A 109 18.15 -3.50 1.83
C VAL A 109 18.63 -4.52 0.80
N GLY A 110 17.94 -5.66 0.69
CA GLY A 110 18.22 -6.67 -0.32
C GLY A 110 18.07 -6.13 -1.75
N LEU A 111 17.04 -5.32 -2.02
CA LEU A 111 16.82 -4.68 -3.32
C LEU A 111 17.95 -3.69 -3.67
N ILE A 112 18.41 -2.89 -2.71
CA ILE A 112 19.53 -1.96 -2.92
C ILE A 112 20.82 -2.72 -3.30
N ILE A 113 21.13 -3.79 -2.57
CA ILE A 113 22.30 -4.63 -2.84
C ILE A 113 22.16 -5.36 -4.19
N GLY A 114 20.97 -5.88 -4.49
CA GLY A 114 20.67 -6.56 -5.74
C GLY A 114 20.82 -5.62 -6.94
N GLU A 115 20.26 -4.41 -6.86
CA GLU A 115 20.37 -3.39 -7.90
C GLU A 115 21.83 -3.03 -8.19
N TYR A 116 22.66 -2.96 -7.15
CA TYR A 116 24.09 -2.72 -7.28
C TYR A 116 24.76 -3.82 -8.09
N ALA A 117 24.47 -5.08 -7.75
CA ALA A 117 25.03 -6.23 -8.45
C ALA A 117 24.59 -6.31 -9.92
N THR A 118 23.39 -5.85 -10.27
CA THR A 118 22.84 -5.96 -11.62
C THR A 118 23.14 -4.78 -12.54
N VAL A 119 23.20 -3.55 -12.00
CA VAL A 119 23.31 -2.32 -12.81
C VAL A 119 24.66 -1.62 -12.65
N GLY A 120 25.27 -1.68 -11.46
CA GLY A 120 26.52 -1.00 -11.12
C GLY A 120 26.39 0.51 -10.84
N PHE A 121 27.30 1.06 -10.03
CA PHE A 121 27.26 2.45 -9.53
C PHE A 121 27.26 3.54 -10.62
N GLY A 122 27.78 3.26 -11.81
CA GLY A 122 28.00 4.26 -12.86
C GLY A 122 26.76 4.66 -13.66
N ASN A 123 25.59 4.05 -13.40
CA ASN A 123 24.39 4.27 -14.20
C ASN A 123 23.36 5.13 -13.46
N LEU A 124 22.84 6.17 -14.10
CA LEU A 124 21.76 6.99 -13.53
C LEU A 124 20.51 6.17 -13.18
N LYS A 125 20.26 5.08 -13.93
CA LYS A 125 19.17 4.14 -13.63
C LYS A 125 19.33 3.48 -12.25
N TYR A 126 20.56 3.10 -11.89
CA TYR A 126 20.88 2.55 -10.57
C TYR A 126 20.55 3.58 -9.47
N VAL A 127 21.00 4.83 -9.65
CA VAL A 127 20.78 5.91 -8.69
C VAL A 127 19.29 6.15 -8.46
N ALA A 128 18.49 6.20 -9.53
CA ALA A 128 17.04 6.41 -9.43
C ALA A 128 16.34 5.30 -8.62
N HIS A 129 16.66 4.03 -8.89
CA HIS A 129 16.08 2.89 -8.15
C HIS A 129 16.49 2.87 -6.69
N VAL A 130 17.77 3.08 -6.40
CA VAL A 130 18.26 3.12 -5.02
C VAL A 130 17.58 4.24 -4.24
N LEU A 131 17.38 5.42 -4.85
CA LEU A 131 16.65 6.51 -4.18
C LEU A 131 15.19 6.15 -3.90
N ILE A 132 14.51 5.43 -4.80
CA ILE A 132 13.16 4.90 -4.52
C ILE A 132 13.21 3.93 -3.35
N TYR A 133 14.12 2.95 -3.36
CA TYR A 133 14.22 1.93 -2.31
C TYR A 133 14.58 2.55 -0.96
N VAL A 134 15.49 3.52 -0.91
CA VAL A 134 15.84 4.27 0.31
C VAL A 134 14.64 5.06 0.82
N SER A 135 13.89 5.72 -0.06
CA SER A 135 12.68 6.46 0.33
C SER A 135 11.62 5.51 0.90
N CYS A 136 11.43 4.34 0.30
CA CYS A 136 10.51 3.32 0.79
C CYS A 136 10.97 2.70 2.12
N LEU A 137 12.28 2.49 2.28
CA LEU A 137 12.88 2.02 3.53
C LEU A 137 12.67 3.05 4.66
N LEU A 138 12.92 4.33 4.42
CA LEU A 138 12.70 5.39 5.40
C LEU A 138 11.22 5.53 5.78
N LEU A 139 10.31 5.46 4.81
CA LEU A 139 8.86 5.42 5.06
C LEU A 139 8.49 4.23 5.94
N THR A 140 9.03 3.06 5.66
CA THR A 140 8.77 1.84 6.43
C THR A 140 9.28 1.99 7.86
N LEU A 141 10.53 2.40 8.05
CA LEU A 141 11.14 2.59 9.37
C LEU A 141 10.39 3.65 10.19
N SER A 142 10.03 4.78 9.57
CA SER A 142 9.28 5.85 10.22
C SER A 142 7.88 5.40 10.68
N ALA A 143 7.17 4.62 9.86
CA ALA A 143 5.87 4.05 10.21
C ALA A 143 5.95 2.97 11.30
N THR A 144 7.14 2.38 11.49
CA THR A 144 7.41 1.33 12.48
C THR A 144 7.96 1.87 13.80
N ALA A 145 8.54 3.07 13.78
CA ALA A 145 9.28 3.65 14.90
C ALA A 145 8.43 3.78 16.18
N GLU A 146 7.13 4.08 16.07
CA GLU A 146 6.23 4.12 17.23
C GLU A 146 6.16 2.75 17.94
N ASP A 147 5.86 1.65 17.24
CA ASP A 147 5.76 0.30 17.87
C ASP A 147 7.11 -0.20 18.39
N MET A 148 8.23 0.10 17.71
CA MET A 148 9.57 -0.28 18.20
C MET A 148 9.93 0.45 19.49
N CYS A 149 9.69 1.76 19.55
CA CYS A 149 10.00 2.54 20.74
C CYS A 149 9.10 2.17 21.92
N GLU A 150 7.83 1.83 21.69
CA GLU A 150 6.93 1.34 22.75
C GLU A 150 7.46 0.05 23.40
N ARG A 151 7.98 -0.89 22.61
CA ARG A 151 8.54 -2.15 23.10
C ARG A 151 9.88 -2.00 23.84
N CYS A 152 10.66 -0.98 23.48
CA CYS A 152 12.01 -0.79 24.01
C CYS A 152 12.08 0.22 25.17
N CYS A 153 11.06 1.04 25.40
CA CYS A 153 11.08 2.11 26.40
C CYS A 153 10.09 1.89 27.54
N GLY A 154 10.45 2.30 28.76
CA GLY A 154 9.51 2.40 29.87
C GLY A 154 8.40 3.44 29.60
N LEU A 155 7.27 3.33 30.29
CA LEU A 155 6.01 4.03 30.01
C LEU A 155 6.11 5.57 29.92
N LEU A 156 6.96 6.18 30.76
CA LEU A 156 7.20 7.64 30.76
C LEU A 156 8.09 8.08 29.60
N ALA A 157 9.16 7.32 29.33
CA ALA A 157 10.09 7.58 28.22
C ALA A 157 9.38 7.41 26.87
N TRP A 158 8.50 6.42 26.76
CA TRP A 158 7.65 6.19 25.59
C TRP A 158 6.84 7.43 25.21
N ARG A 159 6.17 8.08 26.17
CA ARG A 159 5.36 9.28 25.89
C ARG A 159 6.18 10.41 25.26
N LEU A 160 7.40 10.63 25.74
CA LEU A 160 8.31 11.66 25.21
C LEU A 160 8.86 11.28 23.83
N VAL A 161 9.28 10.02 23.66
CA VAL A 161 9.81 9.50 22.39
C VAL A 161 8.74 9.53 21.31
N ARG A 162 7.49 9.19 21.62
CA ARG A 162 6.36 9.21 20.68
C ARG A 162 6.15 10.59 20.05
N ILE A 163 6.25 11.67 20.83
CA ILE A 163 6.12 13.04 20.30
C ILE A 163 7.26 13.34 19.33
N ARG A 164 8.50 12.97 19.65
CA ARG A 164 9.65 13.17 18.77
C ARG A 164 9.55 12.36 17.48
N VAL A 165 9.09 11.12 17.55
CA VAL A 165 8.84 10.28 16.36
C VAL A 165 7.79 10.95 15.47
N ARG A 166 6.67 11.42 16.04
CA ARG A 166 5.63 12.12 15.29
C ARG A 166 6.14 13.39 14.62
N LEU A 167 6.92 14.20 15.32
CA LEU A 167 7.55 15.40 14.75
C LEU A 167 8.52 15.06 13.62
N ALA A 168 9.32 13.99 13.74
CA ALA A 168 10.20 13.55 12.67
C ALA A 168 9.42 13.13 11.42
N ARG A 169 8.28 12.44 11.60
CA ARG A 169 7.39 12.01 10.52
C ARG A 169 6.73 13.16 9.76
N VAL A 170 6.61 14.35 10.37
CA VAL A 170 6.15 15.58 9.66
C VAL A 170 7.07 15.92 8.49
N LEU A 171 8.36 15.57 8.57
CA LEU A 171 9.34 15.84 7.52
C LEU A 171 9.66 14.61 6.69
N ILE A 172 9.90 13.46 7.34
CA ILE A 172 10.38 12.25 6.67
C ILE A 172 9.34 11.72 5.67
N ASP A 173 8.11 11.50 6.13
CA ASP A 173 7.06 10.87 5.32
C ASP A 173 6.75 11.67 4.04
N PRO A 174 6.44 12.99 4.11
CA PRO A 174 6.16 13.75 2.90
C PRO A 174 7.39 13.92 2.01
N SER A 175 8.60 14.04 2.57
CA SER A 175 9.82 14.16 1.77
C SER A 175 10.08 12.90 0.94
N CYS A 176 9.95 11.72 1.55
CA CYS A 176 10.14 10.45 0.86
C CYS A 176 9.10 10.27 -0.26
N LEU A 177 7.83 10.57 0.01
CA LEU A 177 6.77 10.50 -1.00
C LEU A 177 7.00 11.48 -2.15
N ALA A 178 7.40 12.72 -1.84
CA ALA A 178 7.71 13.73 -2.85
C ALA A 178 8.93 13.33 -3.69
N SER A 179 9.98 12.79 -3.07
CA SER A 179 11.15 12.29 -3.79
C SER A 179 10.80 11.16 -4.75
N ILE A 180 9.99 10.18 -4.33
CA ILE A 180 9.49 9.13 -5.23
C ILE A 180 8.69 9.76 -6.38
N GLY A 181 7.79 10.71 -6.08
CA GLY A 181 7.02 11.42 -7.10
C GLY A 181 7.90 12.13 -8.14
N ILE A 182 8.94 12.83 -7.71
CA ILE A 182 9.89 13.51 -8.61
C ILE A 182 10.66 12.50 -9.47
N ILE A 183 11.06 11.36 -8.90
CA ILE A 183 11.75 10.31 -9.65
C ILE A 183 10.82 9.72 -10.72
N PHE A 184 9.55 9.48 -10.41
CA PHE A 184 8.56 9.01 -11.40
C PHE A 184 8.38 9.99 -12.57
N MET A 185 8.54 11.29 -12.35
CA MET A 185 8.50 12.30 -13.42
C MET A 185 9.69 12.20 -14.38
N ALA A 186 10.88 11.92 -13.83
CA ALA A 186 12.15 12.05 -14.55
C ALA A 186 12.70 10.71 -15.08
N HIS A 187 12.51 9.62 -14.35
CA HIS A 187 13.09 8.31 -14.64
C HIS A 187 12.13 7.45 -15.47
N ARG A 188 12.59 6.97 -16.63
CA ARG A 188 11.74 6.30 -17.63
C ARG A 188 12.28 4.92 -17.98
N HIS A 189 11.47 3.89 -17.76
CA HIS A 189 11.74 2.52 -18.23
C HIS A 189 11.16 2.25 -19.60
N ASP A 190 10.01 2.85 -19.86
CA ASP A 190 9.21 2.70 -21.05
C ASP A 190 9.10 4.06 -21.75
N PRO A 191 9.64 4.20 -22.97
CA PRO A 191 9.62 5.47 -23.68
C PRO A 191 8.30 5.74 -24.40
N SER A 192 7.31 4.84 -24.37
CA SER A 192 6.01 5.06 -25.00
C SER A 192 5.28 6.26 -24.38
N ASP A 193 4.58 7.04 -25.21
CA ASP A 193 3.90 8.27 -24.77
C ASP A 193 2.85 8.00 -23.68
N ILE A 194 2.09 6.91 -23.82
CA ILE A 194 1.11 6.50 -22.82
C ILE A 194 1.77 6.17 -21.48
N ALA A 195 2.89 5.45 -21.47
CA ALA A 195 3.60 5.14 -20.23
C ALA A 195 4.15 6.42 -19.58
N ILE A 196 4.67 7.36 -20.38
CA ILE A 196 5.14 8.66 -19.88
C ILE A 196 3.98 9.43 -19.24
N MET A 197 2.82 9.51 -19.87
CA MET A 197 1.64 10.19 -19.30
C MET A 197 1.22 9.55 -17.98
N PHE A 198 1.22 8.21 -17.90
CA PHE A 198 0.84 7.52 -16.68
C PHE A 198 1.79 7.81 -15.50
N HIS A 199 3.10 7.82 -15.75
CA HIS A 199 4.10 8.16 -14.71
C HIS A 199 4.02 9.64 -14.30
N ARG A 200 3.69 10.56 -15.23
CA ARG A 200 3.46 11.98 -14.92
C ARG A 200 2.26 12.17 -14.00
N VAL A 201 1.14 11.49 -14.28
CA VAL A 201 -0.03 11.50 -13.39
C VAL A 201 0.35 10.91 -12.02
N GLN A 202 1.06 9.77 -12.00
CA GLN A 202 1.52 9.16 -10.74
C GLN A 202 2.42 10.10 -9.92
N SER A 203 3.28 10.87 -10.58
CA SER A 203 4.09 11.90 -9.92
C SER A 203 3.23 12.96 -9.23
N ALA A 204 2.23 13.50 -9.94
CA ALA A 204 1.32 14.49 -9.38
C ALA A 204 0.50 13.91 -8.19
N LEU A 205 0.10 12.64 -8.28
CA LEU A 205 -0.60 11.93 -7.21
C LEU A 205 0.27 11.72 -5.96
N LEU A 206 1.55 11.40 -6.13
CA LEU A 206 2.49 11.25 -5.01
C LEU A 206 2.82 12.58 -4.34
N LEU A 207 2.98 13.65 -5.13
CA LEU A 207 3.15 15.01 -4.59
C LEU A 207 1.91 15.46 -3.81
N SER A 208 0.72 15.17 -4.33
CA SER A 208 -0.54 15.45 -3.63
C SER A 208 -0.64 14.66 -2.33
N LEU A 209 -0.29 13.37 -2.36
CA LEU A 209 -0.25 12.54 -1.16
C LEU A 209 0.77 13.03 -0.13
N ALA A 210 1.97 13.47 -0.56
CA ALA A 210 2.97 14.05 0.31
C ALA A 210 2.43 15.27 1.07
N LEU A 211 1.75 16.20 0.38
CA LEU A 211 1.14 17.36 1.03
C LEU A 211 0.09 16.97 2.08
N VAL A 212 -0.77 16.00 1.77
CA VAL A 212 -1.83 15.55 2.67
C VAL A 212 -1.28 14.75 3.86
N VAL A 213 -0.28 13.92 3.65
CA VAL A 213 0.44 13.20 4.72
C VAL A 213 1.15 14.18 5.64
N GLY A 214 1.86 15.18 5.09
CA GLY A 214 2.49 16.24 5.87
C GLY A 214 1.48 17.04 6.70
N SER A 215 0.33 17.37 6.10
CA SER A 215 -0.76 18.07 6.80
C SER A 215 -1.36 17.23 7.93
N THR A 216 -1.56 15.93 7.70
CA THR A 216 -2.08 14.98 8.70
C THR A 216 -1.06 14.77 9.82
N ALA A 217 0.23 14.67 9.50
CA ALA A 217 1.31 14.57 10.47
C ALA A 217 1.39 15.81 11.37
N ALA A 218 1.33 17.00 10.76
CA ALA A 218 1.36 18.27 11.49
C ALA A 218 0.14 18.42 12.40
N ALA A 219 -1.06 18.08 11.90
CA ALA A 219 -2.29 18.09 12.70
C ALA A 219 -2.24 17.09 13.87
N GLY A 220 -1.67 15.90 13.66
CA GLY A 220 -1.50 14.88 14.70
C GLY A 220 -0.43 15.24 15.76
N ALA A 221 0.46 16.17 15.45
CA ALA A 221 1.45 16.69 16.40
C ALA A 221 0.92 17.87 17.25
N GLN A 222 -0.20 18.49 16.86
CA GLN A 222 -0.78 19.66 17.53
C GLN A 222 -2.22 19.38 18.00
N PRO A 223 -2.49 19.27 19.32
CA PRO A 223 -3.83 19.00 19.85
C PRO A 223 -4.91 20.01 19.42
N ALA A 224 -4.53 21.26 19.17
CA ALA A 224 -5.43 22.33 18.74
C ALA A 224 -5.94 22.19 17.29
N ALA A 225 -5.27 21.37 16.46
CA ALA A 225 -5.63 21.16 15.05
C ALA A 225 -6.73 20.09 14.83
N ALA A 226 -7.26 19.51 15.91
CA ALA A 226 -8.26 18.44 15.87
C ALA A 226 -9.55 18.80 15.10
N ALA A 227 -9.88 20.09 14.94
CA ALA A 227 -11.08 20.57 14.26
C ALA A 227 -11.07 20.38 12.72
N ALA A 228 -9.90 20.30 12.08
CA ALA A 228 -9.80 19.93 10.65
C ALA A 228 -10.00 18.42 10.40
N GLY A 229 -10.17 17.64 11.47
CA GLY A 229 -10.04 16.19 11.53
C GLY A 229 -10.80 15.41 10.46
N PRO A 230 -12.13 15.61 10.26
CA PRO A 230 -12.89 14.74 9.37
C PRO A 230 -12.58 14.92 7.89
N GLY A 231 -12.45 16.18 7.43
CA GLY A 231 -12.19 16.49 6.02
C GLY A 231 -10.76 16.10 5.61
N LEU A 232 -9.78 16.43 6.45
CA LEU A 232 -8.39 16.03 6.23
C LEU A 232 -8.22 14.51 6.29
N HIS A 233 -8.94 13.83 7.20
CA HIS A 233 -8.96 12.37 7.26
C HIS A 233 -9.49 11.74 5.98
N THR A 234 -10.67 12.17 5.49
CA THR A 234 -11.23 11.64 4.24
C THR A 234 -10.31 11.91 3.05
N LEU A 235 -9.70 13.10 2.99
CA LEU A 235 -8.74 13.42 1.93
C LEU A 235 -7.49 12.54 2.01
N HIS A 236 -6.97 12.28 3.21
CA HIS A 236 -5.83 11.39 3.43
C HIS A 236 -6.11 9.96 2.98
N VAL A 237 -7.29 9.42 3.33
CA VAL A 237 -7.75 8.10 2.86
C VAL A 237 -7.86 8.10 1.34
N PHE A 238 -8.51 9.11 0.76
CA PHE A 238 -8.70 9.23 -0.67
C PHE A 238 -7.38 9.27 -1.43
N CYS A 239 -6.41 10.09 -1.02
CA CYS A 239 -5.13 10.19 -1.70
C CYS A 239 -4.35 8.88 -1.68
N TRP A 240 -4.39 8.11 -0.58
CA TRP A 240 -3.80 6.77 -0.53
C TRP A 240 -4.49 5.80 -1.50
N VAL A 241 -5.81 5.74 -1.48
CA VAL A 241 -6.59 4.85 -2.36
C VAL A 241 -6.45 5.23 -3.84
N LEU A 242 -6.40 6.53 -4.15
CA LEU A 242 -6.21 7.04 -5.50
C LEU A 242 -4.85 6.63 -6.09
N ASN A 243 -3.77 6.83 -5.34
CA ASN A 243 -2.45 6.33 -5.73
C ASN A 243 -2.48 4.80 -5.92
N GLY A 244 -3.15 4.09 -5.02
CA GLY A 244 -3.28 2.64 -5.08
C GLY A 244 -3.96 2.15 -6.36
N PHE A 245 -5.15 2.66 -6.65
CA PHE A 245 -5.91 2.28 -7.84
C PHE A 245 -5.25 2.72 -9.13
N TRP A 246 -4.56 3.87 -9.15
CA TRP A 246 -3.79 4.30 -10.31
C TRP A 246 -2.67 3.32 -10.64
N LEU A 247 -1.87 2.91 -9.63
CA LEU A 247 -0.79 1.94 -9.82
C LEU A 247 -1.32 0.57 -10.26
N LEU A 248 -2.41 0.08 -9.66
CA LEU A 248 -3.05 -1.17 -10.10
C LEU A 248 -3.56 -1.06 -11.55
N GLY A 249 -4.18 0.06 -11.89
CA GLY A 249 -4.61 0.36 -13.25
C GLY A 249 -3.44 0.38 -14.22
N MET A 250 -2.35 1.05 -13.87
CA MET A 250 -1.11 1.11 -14.65
C MET A 250 -0.51 -0.27 -14.92
N ALA A 251 -0.46 -1.14 -13.90
CA ALA A 251 -0.01 -2.52 -14.07
C ALA A 251 -0.83 -3.25 -15.14
N VAL A 252 -2.16 -3.18 -15.05
CA VAL A 252 -3.07 -3.88 -15.96
C VAL A 252 -3.11 -3.26 -17.36
N LEU A 253 -3.17 -1.92 -17.43
CA LEU A 253 -3.31 -1.18 -18.68
C LEU A 253 -2.02 -1.15 -19.50
N LEU A 254 -0.85 -1.19 -18.85
CA LEU A 254 0.45 -1.08 -19.54
C LEU A 254 1.31 -2.34 -19.50
N TYR A 255 1.20 -3.18 -18.46
CA TYR A 255 2.22 -4.20 -18.17
C TYR A 255 1.68 -5.63 -17.97
N LEU A 256 0.42 -5.89 -18.27
CA LEU A 256 -0.23 -7.20 -18.06
C LEU A 256 0.41 -8.35 -18.86
N TRP A 257 0.96 -8.05 -20.03
CA TRP A 257 1.50 -9.01 -21.00
C TRP A 257 3.00 -8.85 -21.25
N ARG A 258 3.58 -9.91 -21.80
CA ARG A 258 4.98 -9.94 -22.24
C ARG A 258 5.30 -8.80 -23.19
N GLY A 259 6.52 -8.27 -23.04
CA GLY A 259 7.02 -7.17 -23.88
C GLY A 259 6.49 -5.80 -23.49
N ARG A 260 6.13 -5.60 -22.21
CA ARG A 260 5.59 -4.34 -21.66
C ARG A 260 4.33 -3.88 -22.40
N ARG A 261 3.38 -4.80 -22.51
CA ARG A 261 2.06 -4.55 -23.12
C ARG A 261 0.98 -4.74 -22.08
N GLY A 262 -0.12 -4.04 -22.24
CA GLY A 262 -1.29 -4.11 -21.36
C GLY A 262 -2.56 -3.77 -22.13
N ILE A 263 -3.71 -3.72 -21.45
CA ILE A 263 -5.03 -3.59 -22.11
C ILE A 263 -5.09 -2.41 -23.09
N HIS A 264 -4.43 -1.30 -22.76
CA HIS A 264 -4.36 -0.14 -23.65
C HIS A 264 -3.74 -0.50 -25.01
N HIS A 265 -2.65 -1.24 -25.00
CA HIS A 265 -1.90 -1.61 -26.20
C HIS A 265 -2.62 -2.62 -27.09
N THR A 266 -3.64 -3.33 -26.57
CA THR A 266 -4.38 -4.35 -27.34
C THR A 266 -5.72 -3.84 -27.82
N LEU A 267 -6.47 -3.13 -26.97
CA LEU A 267 -7.81 -2.66 -27.29
C LEU A 267 -7.85 -1.22 -27.81
N TYR A 268 -6.82 -0.42 -27.51
CA TYR A 268 -6.82 1.03 -27.72
C TYR A 268 -5.53 1.55 -28.39
N ALA A 269 -4.82 0.69 -29.12
CA ALA A 269 -3.46 0.94 -29.65
C ALA A 269 -3.30 2.19 -30.55
N GLY A 270 -4.40 2.76 -31.06
CA GLY A 270 -4.41 3.97 -31.88
C GLY A 270 -4.97 5.22 -31.19
N SER A 271 -5.26 5.14 -29.89
CA SER A 271 -5.84 6.27 -29.15
C SER A 271 -4.77 7.31 -28.79
N ASP A 272 -5.15 8.58 -28.72
CA ASP A 272 -4.27 9.62 -28.19
C ASP A 272 -3.88 9.29 -26.74
N ALA A 273 -2.58 9.38 -26.44
CA ALA A 273 -2.05 9.01 -25.13
C ALA A 273 -2.55 9.94 -24.02
N GLY A 274 -2.72 11.23 -24.32
CA GLY A 274 -3.21 12.22 -23.37
C GLY A 274 -4.70 12.03 -23.05
N GLU A 275 -5.52 11.84 -24.09
CA GLU A 275 -6.94 11.54 -23.94
C GLU A 275 -7.16 10.25 -23.15
N ALA A 276 -6.48 9.16 -23.53
CA ALA A 276 -6.60 7.88 -22.86
C ALA A 276 -6.18 7.97 -21.37
N ALA A 277 -5.03 8.57 -21.07
CA ALA A 277 -4.58 8.76 -19.69
C ALA A 277 -5.56 9.60 -18.87
N THR A 278 -6.14 10.64 -19.45
CA THR A 278 -7.13 11.50 -18.79
C THR A 278 -8.41 10.75 -18.48
N LEU A 279 -8.93 9.96 -19.43
CA LEU A 279 -10.13 9.16 -19.25
C LEU A 279 -9.92 8.08 -18.18
N TYR A 280 -8.80 7.36 -18.24
CA TYR A 280 -8.46 6.38 -17.21
C TYR A 280 -8.34 7.05 -15.84
N PHE A 281 -7.73 8.24 -15.77
CA PHE A 281 -7.59 8.97 -14.52
C PHE A 281 -8.94 9.41 -13.95
N ALA A 282 -9.86 9.89 -14.79
CA ALA A 282 -11.22 10.22 -14.38
C ALA A 282 -11.97 9.01 -13.79
N LEU A 283 -11.83 7.83 -14.42
CA LEU A 283 -12.40 6.59 -13.90
C LEU A 283 -11.77 6.19 -12.56
N THR A 284 -10.44 6.31 -12.42
CA THR A 284 -9.74 6.05 -11.17
C THR A 284 -10.21 6.99 -10.07
N LEU A 285 -10.37 8.29 -10.35
CA LEU A 285 -10.89 9.27 -9.39
C LEU A 285 -12.26 8.87 -8.82
N LEU A 286 -13.20 8.48 -9.69
CA LEU A 286 -14.54 8.06 -9.28
C LEU A 286 -14.51 6.78 -8.45
N ALA A 287 -13.75 5.78 -8.88
CA ALA A 287 -13.60 4.51 -8.15
C ALA A 287 -12.96 4.74 -6.77
N SER A 288 -11.91 5.56 -6.70
CA SER A 288 -11.20 5.86 -5.45
C SER A 288 -12.03 6.70 -4.50
N ALA A 289 -12.86 7.64 -4.99
CA ALA A 289 -13.78 8.42 -4.17
C ALA A 289 -14.82 7.51 -3.50
N THR A 290 -15.38 6.58 -4.27
CA THR A 290 -16.36 5.60 -3.78
C THR A 290 -15.74 4.68 -2.72
N ALA A 291 -14.54 4.16 -3.00
CA ALA A 291 -13.80 3.31 -2.06
C ALA A 291 -13.40 4.05 -0.78
N ALA A 292 -12.91 5.30 -0.89
CA ALA A 292 -12.54 6.11 0.27
C ALA A 292 -13.75 6.45 1.15
N ALA A 293 -14.91 6.74 0.55
CA ALA A 293 -16.16 6.95 1.28
C ALA A 293 -16.57 5.69 2.07
N ALA A 294 -16.49 4.51 1.45
CA ALA A 294 -16.79 3.24 2.11
C ALA A 294 -15.83 2.96 3.28
N LEU A 295 -14.52 3.14 3.08
CA LEU A 295 -13.50 2.92 4.11
C LEU A 295 -13.65 3.88 5.29
N THR A 296 -13.91 5.16 5.02
CA THR A 296 -14.13 6.17 6.07
C THR A 296 -15.42 5.88 6.84
N GLY A 297 -16.50 5.50 6.15
CA GLY A 297 -17.77 5.13 6.76
C GLY A 297 -17.68 3.89 7.65
N ALA A 298 -16.94 2.88 7.21
CA ALA A 298 -16.66 1.67 8.00
C ALA A 298 -15.85 2.00 9.27
N GLY A 299 -14.78 2.79 9.15
CA GLY A 299 -13.96 3.20 10.29
C GLY A 299 -14.74 3.98 11.36
N ARG A 300 -15.68 4.85 10.95
CA ARG A 300 -16.56 5.55 11.88
C ARG A 300 -17.48 4.59 12.66
N LYS A 301 -18.03 3.57 12.00
CA LYS A 301 -18.87 2.55 12.67
C LYS A 301 -18.07 1.74 13.69
N GLU A 302 -16.83 1.38 13.37
CA GLU A 302 -15.93 0.66 14.30
C GLU A 302 -15.57 1.52 15.52
N LEU A 303 -15.23 2.80 15.31
CA LEU A 303 -14.95 3.75 16.40
C LEU A 303 -16.18 3.99 17.29
N GLN A 304 -17.38 4.06 16.70
CA GLN A 304 -18.63 4.18 17.45
C GLN A 304 -18.93 2.91 18.26
N ALA A 305 -18.72 1.73 17.69
CA ALA A 305 -18.89 0.46 18.41
C ALA A 305 -17.90 0.30 19.57
N ALA A 306 -16.65 0.74 19.39
CA ALA A 306 -15.61 0.70 20.43
C ALA A 306 -15.80 1.75 21.54
N SER A 307 -16.59 2.79 21.30
CA SER A 307 -16.89 3.86 22.27
C SER A 307 -18.22 3.68 23.00
N GLN A 308 -19.02 2.68 22.63
CA GLN A 308 -20.14 2.24 23.46
C GLN A 308 -19.59 1.42 24.64
N PRO A 309 -19.70 1.90 25.90
CA PRO A 309 -19.43 1.04 27.04
C PRO A 309 -20.40 -0.12 26.95
N GLU A 310 -19.95 -1.35 27.21
CA GLU A 310 -20.80 -2.53 27.25
C GLU A 310 -21.99 -2.31 28.20
N LEU A 311 -23.11 -1.80 27.69
CA LEU A 311 -24.45 -2.00 28.24
C LEU A 311 -24.87 -3.42 27.86
N GLY A 312 -24.04 -4.37 28.27
CA GLY A 312 -24.21 -5.80 28.15
C GLY A 312 -24.19 -6.38 29.55
N CYS A 313 -25.13 -5.93 30.40
CA CYS A 313 -25.70 -6.82 31.38
C CYS A 313 -25.98 -8.14 30.66
N ARG A 314 -25.20 -9.18 30.97
CA ARG A 314 -25.66 -10.55 30.87
C ARG A 314 -26.91 -10.64 31.75
N ALA A 315 -28.06 -10.33 31.17
CA ALA A 315 -29.35 -10.77 31.68
C ALA A 315 -29.50 -12.26 31.33
N ILE A 316 -28.77 -13.13 32.04
CA ILE A 316 -29.06 -14.56 32.11
C ILE A 316 -28.71 -15.02 33.53
N GLY A 317 -29.75 -15.28 34.34
CA GLY A 317 -29.67 -16.02 35.59
C GLY A 317 -29.70 -15.20 36.89
N ARG A 318 -30.67 -14.31 37.07
CA ARG A 318 -31.12 -13.97 38.43
C ARG A 318 -32.14 -15.04 38.81
N ASP A 319 -31.72 -16.00 39.62
CA ASP A 319 -32.61 -17.01 40.19
C ASP A 319 -33.71 -16.29 40.98
N ASP A 320 -34.92 -16.37 40.44
CA ASP A 320 -36.16 -16.10 41.14
C ASP A 320 -36.43 -17.23 42.14
N THR A 321 -35.70 -17.25 43.25
CA THR A 321 -36.14 -17.93 44.48
C THR A 321 -35.72 -17.12 45.70
N MET A 322 -36.40 -16.00 45.94
CA MET A 322 -36.52 -15.44 47.28
C MET A 322 -37.98 -15.57 47.70
N ALA A 323 -38.26 -16.64 48.43
CA ALA A 323 -39.50 -16.83 49.15
C ALA A 323 -39.74 -15.66 50.13
N PRO A 324 -40.99 -15.23 50.34
CA PRO A 324 -41.30 -14.20 51.32
C PRO A 324 -41.28 -14.83 52.72
N LEU A 325 -40.32 -14.47 53.55
CA LEU A 325 -40.47 -14.63 55.00
C LEU A 325 -41.18 -13.40 55.54
N THR A 326 -42.48 -13.55 55.69
CA THR A 326 -43.36 -12.70 56.48
C THR A 326 -42.87 -12.60 57.91
N GLY A 327 -42.89 -11.38 58.44
CA GLY A 327 -42.58 -11.09 59.83
C GLY A 327 -43.60 -11.65 60.82
N GLY A 328 -43.15 -11.77 62.06
CA GLY A 328 -43.95 -12.05 63.24
C GLY A 328 -43.06 -11.87 64.46
N ALA A 329 -43.15 -10.69 65.08
CA ALA A 329 -42.58 -10.41 66.39
C ALA A 329 -43.58 -10.85 67.47
N GLU A 330 -43.09 -11.50 68.52
CA GLU A 330 -43.64 -11.70 69.88
C GLU A 330 -42.75 -12.82 70.47
N GLY A 331 -42.28 -12.86 71.71
CA GLY A 331 -42.54 -12.22 72.99
C GLY A 331 -41.75 -13.07 74.01
N GLY A 332 -41.41 -12.52 75.16
CA GLY A 332 -40.52 -13.17 76.12
C GLY A 332 -41.11 -14.32 76.94
N GLU A 333 -40.26 -14.76 77.88
CA GLU A 333 -40.49 -15.52 79.12
C GLU A 333 -40.19 -17.03 79.15
N SER A 334 -39.45 -17.34 80.23
CA SER A 334 -39.00 -18.61 80.84
C SER A 334 -38.01 -19.50 80.09
#